data_AF-A0A378W1G6-F1
#
_entry.id   AF-A0A378W1G6-F1
#
_cell.length_a   1.000
_cell.length_b   1.000
_cell.length_c   1.000
_cell.angle_alpha   90.00
_cell.angle_beta   90.00
_cell.angle_gamma   90.00
#
_symmetry.space_group_name_H-M   'P 1'
#
loop_
_entity.id
_entity.type
_entity.pdbx_description
1 polymer ?
#
loop_
_entity_poly.entity_id
_entity_poly.type
_entity_poly.pdbx_seq_one_letter_code
_entity_poly.pdbx_strand_id
1 'polypeptide(L)'
;MFVAGCRLPGNFKIKPTKMRGVPSNGMLCSTNELGLPDDGVDGLHILPEDAPVGTNIREYLDLDDMLFTLKITPNRADCLSVKGIAREVSALTQCAFTPVEIQTAPIGSEKKQAVRIDAPADCGRFISRVIENVNAKAATPDWMKQRLERSGIRSISALVDIGNYVMLEIGQPMHVSMLISCRAV
;
A
#
# COMPACT_ATOMS: atom_id res chain seq x y z
N MET A 1 -16.58 10.51 -14.10
CA MET A 1 -17.29 11.79 -14.33
C MET A 1 -18.35 11.95 -13.25
N PHE A 2 -18.37 13.07 -12.54
CA PHE A 2 -19.40 13.37 -11.55
C PHE A 2 -20.56 14.11 -12.20
N VAL A 3 -21.77 13.61 -11.94
CA VAL A 3 -23.00 14.07 -12.60
C VAL A 3 -23.74 15.12 -11.78
N ALA A 4 -24.72 15.76 -12.40
CA ALA A 4 -25.60 16.72 -11.74
C ALA A 4 -26.22 16.12 -10.46
N GLY A 5 -26.13 16.86 -9.35
CA GLY A 5 -26.62 16.43 -8.05
C GLY A 5 -25.54 15.96 -7.07
N CYS A 6 -24.35 15.58 -7.56
CA CYS A 6 -23.21 15.27 -6.71
C CYS A 6 -22.75 16.50 -5.89
N ARG A 7 -22.27 16.24 -4.67
CA ARG A 7 -21.60 17.24 -3.83
C ARG A 7 -20.16 16.82 -3.59
N LEU A 8 -19.22 17.70 -3.90
CA LEU A 8 -17.80 17.54 -3.65
C LEU A 8 -17.41 18.15 -2.29
N PRO A 9 -16.22 17.83 -1.76
CA PRO A 9 -15.64 18.49 -0.59
C PRO A 9 -15.74 20.03 -0.71
N GLY A 10 -15.95 20.69 0.43
CA GLY A 10 -16.19 22.15 0.44
C GLY A 10 -17.60 22.57 0.02
N ASN A 11 -18.59 21.65 0.05
CA ASN A 11 -20.00 21.91 -0.32
C ASN A 11 -20.22 22.35 -1.78
N PHE A 12 -19.31 21.98 -2.68
CA PHE A 12 -19.44 22.32 -4.10
C PHE A 12 -20.46 21.39 -4.79
N LYS A 13 -21.59 21.95 -5.23
CA LYS A 13 -22.68 21.20 -5.88
C LYS A 13 -22.55 21.25 -7.41
N ILE A 14 -22.48 20.09 -8.04
CA ILE A 14 -22.42 19.99 -9.51
C ILE A 14 -23.81 20.22 -10.11
N LYS A 15 -23.85 21.11 -11.10
CA LYS A 15 -25.04 21.46 -11.88
C LYS A 15 -24.71 21.44 -13.38
N PRO A 16 -25.66 21.09 -14.26
CA PRO A 16 -25.48 21.25 -15.70
C PRO A 16 -25.17 22.72 -16.03
N THR A 17 -24.14 22.96 -16.83
CA THR A 17 -23.75 24.33 -17.22
C THR A 17 -23.32 24.37 -18.67
N LYS A 18 -23.26 25.56 -19.27
CA LYS A 18 -22.63 25.75 -20.58
C LYS A 18 -21.21 26.25 -20.38
N MET A 19 -20.24 25.48 -20.84
CA MET A 19 -18.84 25.90 -20.90
C MET A 19 -18.55 26.36 -22.33
N ARG A 20 -18.22 27.64 -22.50
CA ARG A 20 -17.89 28.23 -23.82
C ARG A 20 -18.95 27.96 -24.91
N GLY A 21 -20.23 27.99 -24.53
CA GLY A 21 -21.37 27.74 -25.42
C GLY A 21 -21.74 26.27 -25.61
N VAL A 22 -20.89 25.32 -25.19
CA VAL A 22 -21.15 23.87 -25.28
C VAL A 22 -21.77 23.36 -23.97
N PRO A 23 -22.83 22.55 -24.02
CA PRO A 23 -23.43 21.96 -22.82
C PRO A 23 -22.46 20.98 -22.12
N SER A 24 -22.32 21.12 -20.81
CA SER A 24 -21.58 20.19 -19.94
C SER A 24 -22.50 19.66 -18.84
N ASN A 25 -22.62 18.34 -18.76
CA ASN A 25 -23.52 17.64 -17.85
C ASN A 25 -22.81 17.06 -16.61
N GLY A 26 -21.57 17.48 -16.37
CA GLY A 26 -20.80 16.99 -15.24
C GLY A 26 -19.36 17.51 -15.24
N MET A 27 -18.55 16.91 -14.39
CA MET A 27 -17.17 17.32 -14.17
C MET A 27 -16.26 16.08 -14.09
N LEU A 28 -15.08 16.18 -14.70
CA LEU A 28 -13.95 15.28 -14.43
C LEU A 28 -13.15 15.93 -13.31
N CYS A 29 -12.70 15.15 -12.32
CA CYS A 29 -12.08 15.69 -11.11
C CYS A 29 -10.60 15.28 -11.00
N SER A 30 -9.81 16.17 -10.43
CA SER A 30 -8.47 15.93 -9.88
C SER A 30 -8.55 15.27 -8.50
N THR A 31 -7.43 14.74 -8.01
CA THR A 31 -7.29 14.24 -6.61
C THR A 31 -7.60 15.33 -5.58
N ASN A 32 -7.10 16.54 -5.82
CA ASN A 32 -7.34 17.72 -4.97
C ASN A 32 -8.83 18.06 -4.83
N GLU A 33 -9.59 18.06 -5.93
CA GLU A 33 -11.04 18.32 -5.90
C GLU A 33 -11.82 17.23 -5.17
N LEU A 34 -11.28 16.01 -5.13
CA LEU A 34 -11.87 14.87 -4.40
C LEU A 34 -11.44 14.79 -2.94
N GLY A 35 -10.50 15.65 -2.51
CA GLY A 35 -9.92 15.58 -1.17
C GLY A 35 -9.05 14.34 -0.97
N LEU A 36 -8.50 13.79 -2.06
CA LEU A 36 -7.57 12.67 -2.04
C LEU A 36 -6.12 13.19 -1.90
N PRO A 37 -5.19 12.34 -1.42
CA PRO A 37 -3.77 12.66 -1.46
C PRO A 37 -3.31 13.02 -2.88
N ASP A 38 -2.32 13.92 -2.96
CA ASP A 38 -1.71 14.33 -4.22
C ASP A 38 -1.02 13.12 -4.89
N ASP A 39 -1.46 12.79 -6.10
CA ASP A 39 -0.90 11.73 -6.94
C ASP A 39 0.28 12.21 -7.81
N GLY A 40 0.69 13.47 -7.66
CA GLY A 40 1.77 14.09 -8.41
C GLY A 40 1.40 14.40 -9.86
N VAL A 41 0.11 14.28 -10.21
CA VAL A 41 -0.42 14.58 -11.54
C VAL A 41 -1.09 15.95 -11.50
N ASP A 42 -0.57 16.89 -12.28
CA ASP A 42 -1.23 18.18 -12.49
C ASP A 42 -2.40 18.00 -13.46
N GLY A 43 -3.57 17.67 -12.93
CA GLY A 43 -4.80 17.53 -13.71
C GLY A 43 -5.75 16.47 -13.19
N LEU A 44 -6.35 15.73 -14.12
CA LEU A 44 -7.37 14.73 -13.81
C LEU A 44 -6.77 13.54 -13.08
N HIS A 45 -7.52 13.00 -12.11
CA HIS A 45 -7.15 11.73 -11.49
C HIS A 45 -7.36 10.59 -12.50
N ILE A 46 -6.27 10.02 -12.99
CA ILE A 46 -6.28 8.98 -14.02
C ILE A 46 -6.43 7.62 -13.32
N LEU A 47 -7.54 6.94 -13.59
CA LEU A 47 -7.77 5.58 -13.11
C LEU A 47 -7.14 4.55 -14.07
N PRO A 48 -6.85 3.34 -13.57
CA PRO A 48 -6.46 2.20 -14.42
C PRO A 48 -7.44 1.97 -15.58
N GLU A 49 -6.93 1.46 -16.71
CA GLU A 49 -7.75 1.20 -17.91
C GLU A 49 -8.86 0.16 -17.69
N ASP A 50 -8.68 -0.72 -16.71
CA ASP A 50 -9.63 -1.77 -16.30
C ASP A 50 -10.62 -1.31 -15.22
N ALA A 51 -10.62 -0.02 -14.84
CA ALA A 51 -11.55 0.51 -13.85
C ALA A 51 -13.02 0.38 -14.32
N PRO A 52 -13.91 -0.22 -13.52
CA PRO A 52 -15.29 -0.49 -13.92
C PRO A 52 -16.13 0.80 -14.00
N VAL A 53 -16.51 1.17 -15.22
CA VAL A 53 -17.33 2.35 -15.49
C VAL A 53 -18.71 2.24 -14.84
N GLY A 54 -19.13 3.31 -14.15
CA GLY A 54 -20.43 3.40 -13.47
C GLY A 54 -20.39 3.04 -11.99
N THR A 55 -19.30 2.45 -11.52
CA THR A 55 -19.08 2.18 -10.09
C THR A 55 -18.88 3.48 -9.31
N ASN A 56 -19.41 3.54 -8.08
CA ASN A 56 -19.16 4.65 -7.18
C ASN A 56 -17.65 4.73 -6.88
N ILE A 57 -17.06 5.91 -7.05
CA ILE A 57 -15.63 6.12 -6.81
C ILE A 57 -15.22 5.82 -5.36
N ARG A 58 -16.12 6.04 -4.39
CA ARG A 58 -15.86 5.73 -2.97
C ARG A 58 -15.70 4.24 -2.74
N GLU A 59 -16.53 3.44 -3.39
CA GLU A 59 -16.47 1.98 -3.32
C GLU A 59 -15.25 1.47 -4.09
N TYR A 60 -14.98 2.02 -5.28
CA TYR A 60 -13.85 1.62 -6.11
C TYR A 60 -12.49 1.89 -5.45
N LEU A 61 -12.32 3.06 -4.82
CA LEU A 61 -11.08 3.45 -4.12
C LEU A 61 -11.10 3.11 -2.62
N ASP A 62 -12.13 2.41 -2.14
CA ASP A 62 -12.30 2.04 -0.73
C ASP A 62 -12.11 3.25 0.23
N LEU A 63 -12.81 4.35 -0.06
CA LEU A 63 -12.64 5.63 0.65
C LEU A 63 -13.38 5.71 1.98
N ASP A 64 -14.33 4.81 2.22
CA ASP A 64 -15.11 4.75 3.47
C ASP A 64 -14.36 3.95 4.56
N ASP A 65 -13.10 4.32 4.78
CA ASP A 65 -12.16 3.68 5.72
C ASP A 65 -11.89 4.56 6.96
N MET A 66 -11.39 3.94 8.04
CA MET A 66 -11.06 4.60 9.30
C MET A 66 -9.60 4.37 9.69
N LEU A 67 -8.91 5.46 10.00
CA LEU A 67 -7.54 5.43 10.50
C LEU A 67 -7.50 5.39 12.02
N PHE A 68 -6.94 4.31 12.58
CA PHE A 68 -6.73 4.16 14.02
C PHE A 68 -5.25 4.39 14.36
N THR A 69 -4.98 5.42 15.16
CA THR A 69 -3.63 5.67 15.68
C THR A 69 -3.50 5.11 17.09
N LEU A 70 -2.70 4.04 17.23
CA LEU A 70 -2.50 3.35 18.51
C LEU A 70 -1.15 3.71 19.13
N LYS A 71 -1.13 3.93 20.44
CA LYS A 71 0.12 4.01 21.22
C LYS A 71 0.41 2.64 21.83
N ILE A 72 1.37 1.93 21.24
CA ILE A 72 1.77 0.59 21.68
C ILE A 72 2.85 0.69 22.76
N THR A 73 2.66 -0.03 23.86
CA THR A 73 3.63 -0.11 24.95
C THR A 73 4.76 -1.10 24.63
N PRO A 74 5.98 -0.96 25.20
CA PRO A 74 7.13 -1.79 24.83
C PRO A 74 6.95 -3.31 25.02
N ASN A 75 6.05 -3.71 25.92
CA ASN A 75 5.73 -5.12 26.19
C ASN A 75 4.82 -5.76 25.13
N ARG A 76 4.29 -5.01 24.15
CA ARG A 76 3.41 -5.49 23.08
C ARG A 76 4.04 -5.34 21.69
N ALA A 77 5.28 -5.79 21.56
CA ALA A 77 5.99 -5.78 20.27
C ALA A 77 5.25 -6.59 19.18
N ASP A 78 4.44 -7.57 19.57
CA ASP A 78 3.56 -8.33 18.68
C ASP A 78 2.53 -7.46 17.97
N CYS A 79 2.06 -6.37 18.60
CA CYS A 79 1.06 -5.45 18.06
C CYS A 79 1.63 -4.38 17.10
N LEU A 80 2.90 -4.47 16.71
CA LEU A 80 3.52 -3.57 15.72
C LEU A 80 3.22 -3.97 14.27
N SER A 81 2.17 -4.75 14.04
CA SER A 81 1.75 -5.22 12.72
C SER A 81 0.23 -5.44 12.66
N VAL A 82 -0.32 -5.41 11.45
CA VAL A 82 -1.74 -5.71 11.18
C VAL A 82 -2.09 -7.10 11.67
N LYS A 83 -1.26 -8.11 11.38
CA LYS A 83 -1.43 -9.48 11.89
C LYS A 83 -1.51 -9.53 13.43
N GLY A 84 -0.65 -8.79 14.12
CA GLY A 84 -0.63 -8.72 15.58
C GLY A 84 -1.89 -8.10 16.17
N ILE A 85 -2.28 -6.94 15.64
CA ILE A 85 -3.49 -6.23 16.07
C ILE A 85 -4.73 -7.08 15.77
N ALA A 86 -4.84 -7.66 14.57
CA ALA A 86 -5.98 -8.50 14.19
C ALA A 86 -6.09 -9.75 15.08
N ARG A 87 -4.97 -10.35 15.49
CA ARG A 87 -4.95 -11.45 16.47
C ARG A 87 -5.49 -10.99 17.82
N GLU A 88 -5.09 -9.83 18.31
CA GLU A 88 -5.58 -9.29 19.58
C GLU A 88 -7.08 -8.98 19.52
N VAL A 89 -7.54 -8.36 18.43
CA VAL A 89 -8.97 -8.10 18.21
C VAL A 89 -9.76 -9.40 18.18
N SER A 90 -9.28 -10.43 17.48
CA SER A 90 -9.91 -11.75 17.48
C SER A 90 -9.98 -12.35 18.89
N ALA A 91 -8.92 -12.26 19.68
CA ALA A 91 -8.91 -12.75 21.06
C ALA A 91 -9.90 -12.00 21.96
N LEU A 92 -10.03 -10.68 21.80
CA LEU A 92 -10.94 -9.85 22.60
C LEU A 92 -12.41 -10.02 22.20
N THR A 93 -12.69 -10.14 20.91
CA THR A 93 -14.05 -10.19 20.36
C THR A 93 -14.58 -11.62 20.17
N GLN A 94 -13.71 -12.62 20.27
CA GLN A 94 -14.00 -14.02 19.95
C GLN A 94 -14.45 -14.24 18.49
N CYS A 95 -14.18 -13.28 17.60
CA CYS A 95 -14.39 -13.42 16.16
C CYS A 95 -13.30 -14.31 15.54
N ALA A 96 -13.61 -14.94 14.40
CA ALA A 96 -12.66 -15.77 13.68
C ALA A 96 -11.45 -14.95 13.19
N PHE A 97 -10.24 -15.45 13.45
CA PHE A 97 -9.01 -14.89 12.91
C PHE A 97 -8.70 -15.51 11.54
N THR A 98 -8.63 -14.69 10.50
CA THR A 98 -8.25 -15.12 9.15
C THR A 98 -6.86 -14.58 8.82
N PRO A 99 -5.80 -15.41 8.91
CA PRO A 99 -4.45 -14.97 8.55
C PRO A 99 -4.31 -14.82 7.03
N VAL A 100 -3.38 -13.96 6.61
CA VAL A 100 -2.93 -13.90 5.21
C VAL A 100 -2.34 -15.25 4.81
N GLU A 101 -2.82 -15.81 3.70
CA GLU A 101 -2.25 -17.00 3.10
C GLU A 101 -0.98 -16.63 2.33
N ILE A 102 0.16 -17.22 2.72
CA ILE A 102 1.46 -16.97 2.08
C ILE A 102 1.90 -18.24 1.37
N GLN A 103 1.90 -18.19 0.04
CA GLN A 103 2.34 -19.30 -0.79
C GLN A 103 3.85 -19.28 -1.00
N THR A 104 4.44 -20.47 -1.10
CA THR A 104 5.88 -20.59 -1.38
C THR A 104 6.15 -20.27 -2.84
N ALA A 105 6.92 -19.21 -3.08
CA ALA A 105 7.29 -18.83 -4.45
C ALA A 105 8.29 -19.85 -5.04
N PRO A 106 8.05 -20.37 -6.26
CA PRO A 106 8.90 -21.39 -6.88
C PRO A 106 10.34 -20.91 -7.06
N ILE A 107 11.29 -21.85 -7.08
CA ILE A 107 12.71 -21.56 -7.29
C ILE A 107 12.97 -21.52 -8.79
N GLY A 108 13.21 -20.33 -9.33
CA GLY A 108 13.54 -20.13 -10.75
C GLY A 108 15.04 -19.98 -11.06
N SER A 109 15.88 -19.89 -10.03
CA SER A 109 17.34 -19.79 -10.15
C SER A 109 18.01 -20.45 -8.95
N GLU A 110 19.14 -21.12 -9.19
CA GLU A 110 19.96 -21.73 -8.14
C GLU A 110 21.01 -20.76 -7.58
N LYS A 111 21.07 -19.53 -8.10
CA LYS A 111 22.05 -18.53 -7.66
C LYS A 111 21.84 -18.20 -6.19
N LYS A 112 22.95 -18.21 -5.45
CA LYS A 112 22.98 -17.95 -4.01
C LYS A 112 24.04 -16.91 -3.70
N GLN A 113 23.77 -16.13 -2.65
CA GLN A 113 24.77 -15.30 -2.00
C GLN A 113 25.25 -16.06 -0.77
N ALA A 114 26.57 -16.27 -0.64
CA ALA A 114 27.13 -16.83 0.58
C ALA A 114 26.82 -15.90 1.76
N VAL A 115 26.29 -16.47 2.83
CA VAL A 115 26.01 -15.77 4.08
C VAL A 115 26.79 -16.46 5.17
N ARG A 116 27.54 -15.67 5.95
CA ARG A 116 28.13 -16.08 7.22
C ARG A 116 27.45 -15.29 8.33
N ILE A 117 27.45 -15.85 9.53
CA ILE A 117 26.99 -15.18 10.74
C ILE A 117 28.15 -15.27 11.72
N ASP A 118 28.96 -14.21 11.82
CA ASP A 118 30.12 -14.19 12.71
C ASP A 118 29.75 -14.01 14.19
N ALA A 119 28.59 -13.41 14.47
CA ALA A 119 28.08 -13.16 15.82
C ALA A 119 26.73 -13.87 16.05
N PRO A 120 26.70 -15.20 16.23
CA PRO A 120 25.46 -15.97 16.36
C PRO A 120 24.66 -15.65 17.63
N ALA A 121 25.29 -15.05 18.65
CA ALA A 121 24.61 -14.57 19.85
C ALA A 121 23.69 -13.37 19.57
N ASP A 122 24.07 -12.50 18.63
CA ASP A 122 23.31 -11.30 18.25
C ASP A 122 22.33 -11.59 17.09
N CYS A 123 22.68 -12.53 16.21
CA CYS A 123 21.86 -12.93 15.07
C CYS A 123 21.69 -14.45 15.01
N GLY A 124 20.61 -14.95 15.62
CA GLY A 124 20.32 -16.40 15.61
C GLY A 124 19.87 -16.95 14.26
N ARG A 125 19.43 -16.08 13.33
CA ARG A 125 18.96 -16.51 12.00
C ARG A 125 19.07 -15.37 10.99
N PHE A 126 19.68 -15.67 9.85
CA PHE A 126 19.71 -14.81 8.67
C PHE A 126 19.19 -15.58 7.45
N ILE A 127 18.25 -14.99 6.71
CA ILE A 127 17.67 -15.58 5.51
C ILE A 127 17.92 -14.62 4.36
N SER A 128 18.50 -15.13 3.27
CA SER A 128 18.70 -14.38 2.03
C SER A 128 18.10 -15.13 0.86
N ARG A 129 17.65 -14.38 -0.14
CA ARG A 129 17.20 -14.92 -1.43
C ARG A 129 17.68 -14.01 -2.54
N VAL A 130 18.32 -14.59 -3.54
CA VAL A 130 18.69 -13.87 -4.77
C VAL A 130 17.48 -13.87 -5.69
N ILE A 131 17.11 -12.68 -6.17
CA ILE A 131 16.08 -12.50 -7.19
C ILE A 131 16.74 -11.76 -8.35
N GLU A 132 16.70 -12.36 -9.54
CA GLU A 132 17.39 -11.87 -10.73
C GLU A 132 16.42 -11.16 -11.67
N ASN A 133 16.95 -10.33 -12.57
CA ASN A 133 16.20 -9.65 -13.62
C ASN A 133 15.04 -8.77 -13.10
N VAL A 134 15.21 -8.15 -11.94
CA VAL A 134 14.21 -7.29 -11.33
C VAL A 134 14.27 -5.89 -11.94
N ASN A 135 13.11 -5.37 -12.37
CA ASN A 135 12.99 -3.98 -12.80
C ASN A 135 12.87 -3.06 -11.57
N ALA A 136 13.99 -2.44 -11.17
CA ALA A 136 14.01 -1.49 -10.05
C ALA A 136 13.20 -0.19 -10.31
N LYS A 137 12.82 0.08 -11.57
CA LYS A 137 11.99 1.24 -11.96
C LYS A 137 10.50 0.89 -12.07
N ALA A 138 10.10 -0.33 -11.73
CA ALA A 138 8.69 -0.69 -11.72
C ALA A 138 7.92 0.21 -10.74
N ALA A 139 6.72 0.62 -11.14
CA ALA A 139 5.83 1.38 -10.26
C ALA A 139 5.24 0.45 -9.19
N THR A 140 5.12 0.96 -7.97
CA THR A 140 4.36 0.30 -6.91
C THR A 140 2.88 0.28 -7.29
N PRO A 141 2.16 -0.86 -7.17
CA PRO A 141 0.72 -0.91 -7.40
C PRO A 141 -0.05 0.00 -6.45
N ASP A 142 -1.15 0.58 -6.93
CA ASP A 142 -1.87 1.63 -6.18
C ASP A 142 -2.48 1.12 -4.87
N TRP A 143 -2.97 -0.12 -4.84
CA TRP A 143 -3.48 -0.74 -3.61
C TRP A 143 -2.41 -0.82 -2.51
N MET A 144 -1.15 -1.03 -2.88
CA MET A 144 -0.04 -1.12 -1.93
C MET A 144 0.36 0.28 -1.46
N LYS A 145 0.44 1.26 -2.37
CA LYS A 145 0.69 2.67 -2.01
C LYS A 145 -0.35 3.17 -1.01
N GLN A 146 -1.63 2.96 -1.30
CA GLN A 146 -2.73 3.38 -0.44
C GLN A 146 -2.60 2.79 0.98
N ARG A 147 -2.31 1.49 1.10
CA ARG A 147 -2.13 0.85 2.42
C ARG A 147 -0.92 1.39 3.19
N LEU A 148 0.18 1.66 2.49
CA LEU A 148 1.38 2.27 3.10
C LEU A 148 1.08 3.68 3.60
N GLU A 149 0.45 4.50 2.77
CA GLU A 149 0.11 5.90 3.08
C GLU A 149 -0.90 5.99 4.24
N ARG A 150 -1.91 5.12 4.26
CA ARG A 150 -2.86 4.98 5.39
C ARG A 150 -2.15 4.58 6.70
N SER A 151 -0.99 3.95 6.61
CA SER A 151 -0.13 3.61 7.75
C SER A 151 0.93 4.67 8.07
N GLY A 152 0.88 5.84 7.40
CA GLY A 152 1.84 6.93 7.59
C GLY A 152 3.19 6.74 6.91
N ILE A 153 3.32 5.75 6.01
CA ILE A 153 4.54 5.48 5.25
C ILE A 153 4.38 6.00 3.82
N ARG A 154 5.26 6.90 3.40
CA ARG A 154 5.31 7.39 2.02
C ARG A 154 5.92 6.31 1.11
N SER A 155 5.32 6.09 -0.06
CA SER A 155 5.87 5.26 -1.13
C SER A 155 7.15 5.88 -1.71
N ILE A 156 8.18 5.04 -1.94
CA ILE A 156 9.50 5.47 -2.45
C ILE A 156 9.85 4.74 -3.74
N SER A 157 9.82 3.41 -3.72
CA SER A 157 10.12 2.56 -4.88
C SER A 157 9.54 1.17 -4.63
N ALA A 158 9.18 0.44 -5.68
CA ALA A 158 8.58 -0.88 -5.53
C ALA A 158 9.37 -1.83 -4.62
N LEU A 159 10.71 -1.80 -4.67
CA LEU A 159 11.56 -2.65 -3.84
C LEU A 159 11.51 -2.30 -2.34
N VAL A 160 11.52 -1.01 -2.02
CA VAL A 160 11.43 -0.52 -0.63
C VAL A 160 10.01 -0.71 -0.10
N ASP A 161 9.02 -0.42 -0.95
CA ASP A 161 7.60 -0.49 -0.61
C ASP A 161 7.17 -1.91 -0.29
N ILE A 162 7.66 -2.93 -1.01
CA ILE A 162 7.42 -4.35 -0.67
C ILE A 162 7.94 -4.68 0.72
N GLY A 163 9.15 -4.23 1.08
CA GLY A 163 9.73 -4.46 2.40
C GLY A 163 8.92 -3.80 3.51
N ASN A 164 8.53 -2.54 3.32
CA ASN A 164 7.66 -1.81 4.24
C ASN A 164 6.28 -2.46 4.37
N TYR A 165 5.72 -2.94 3.25
CA TYR A 165 4.42 -3.59 3.24
C TYR A 165 4.45 -4.89 4.05
N VAL A 166 5.46 -5.74 3.86
CA VAL A 166 5.63 -6.98 4.66
C VAL A 166 5.86 -6.67 6.14
N MET A 167 6.63 -5.62 6.44
CA MET A 167 6.85 -5.17 7.81
C MET A 167 5.53 -4.80 8.50
N LEU A 168 4.67 -4.02 7.84
CA LEU A 168 3.37 -3.62 8.39
C LEU A 168 2.38 -4.79 8.46
N GLU A 169 2.32 -5.62 7.43
CA GLU A 169 1.36 -6.73 7.33
C GLU A 169 1.62 -7.81 8.38
N ILE A 170 2.86 -8.31 8.48
CA ILE A 170 3.19 -9.47 9.31
C ILE A 170 4.20 -9.19 10.43
N GLY A 171 4.71 -7.96 10.55
CA GLY A 171 5.63 -7.58 11.62
C GLY A 171 7.09 -7.97 11.39
N GLN A 172 7.47 -8.29 10.15
CA GLN A 172 8.82 -8.71 9.82
C GLN A 172 9.54 -7.63 8.98
N PRO A 173 10.49 -6.89 9.57
CA PRO A 173 11.36 -6.00 8.81
C PRO A 173 12.17 -6.79 7.78
N MET A 174 12.26 -6.24 6.57
CA MET A 174 13.02 -6.82 5.46
C MET A 174 13.88 -5.74 4.81
N HIS A 175 14.98 -6.16 4.20
CA HIS A 175 15.87 -5.27 3.47
C HIS A 175 16.19 -5.85 2.10
N VAL A 176 16.27 -4.97 1.10
CA VAL A 176 16.65 -5.32 -0.27
C VAL A 176 17.99 -4.66 -0.57
N SER A 177 18.94 -5.42 -1.12
CA SER A 177 20.27 -4.91 -1.49
C SER A 177 20.63 -5.37 -2.89
N MET A 178 21.40 -4.55 -3.60
CA MET A 178 21.97 -4.98 -4.88
C MET A 178 23.01 -6.07 -4.62
N LEU A 179 22.96 -7.14 -5.41
CA LEU A 179 23.86 -8.29 -5.25
C LEU A 179 25.34 -7.88 -5.32
N ILE A 180 25.69 -6.94 -6.21
CA ILE A 180 27.06 -6.48 -6.44
C ILE A 180 27.64 -5.76 -5.20
N SER A 181 26.80 -5.17 -4.35
CA SER A 181 27.22 -4.48 -3.13
C SER A 181 27.04 -5.31 -1.86
N CYS A 182 26.59 -6.56 -1.96
CA CYS A 182 26.25 -7.38 -0.79
C CYS A 182 27.47 -8.17 -0.27
N ARG A 183 28.04 -7.72 0.86
CA ARG A 183 28.89 -8.54 1.73
C ARG A 183 28.10 -8.86 3.00
N ALA A 184 27.43 -10.01 3.03
CA ALA A 184 26.88 -10.54 4.27
C ALA A 184 28.03 -11.19 5.07
N VAL A 185 28.32 -10.65 6.25
CA VAL A 185 29.36 -11.12 7.19
C VAL A 185 28.69 -11.60 8.48
#